data_AF-A0A6C0HLY8-F1
#
_entry.id   AF-A0A6C0HLY8-F1
#
_cell.length_a   1.000
_cell.length_b   1.000
_cell.length_c   1.000
_cell.angle_alpha   90.00
_cell.angle_beta   90.00
_cell.angle_gamma   90.00
#
_symmetry.space_group_name_H-M   'P 1'
#
loop_
_entity.id
_entity.type
_entity.pdbx_description
1 polymer ?
#
loop_
_entity_poly.entity_id
_entity_poly.type
_entity_poly.pdbx_seq_one_letter_code
_entity_poly.pdbx_strand_id
1 'polypeptide(L)' 'MTHKSEDYKISAVKYYLNNKDNIRKTCKIFDC' A
#
# COMPACT_ATOMS: atom_id res chain seq x y z
N MET A 1 -0.65 -18.26 6.33
CA MET A 1 -0.25 -16.91 5.87
C MET A 1 -1.13 -15.90 6.58
N THR A 2 -0.56 -15.03 7.40
CA THR A 2 -1.32 -13.95 8.03
C THR A 2 -1.53 -12.87 6.98
N HIS A 3 -2.78 -12.65 6.57
CA HIS A 3 -3.10 -11.54 5.68
C HIS A 3 -2.98 -10.22 6.45
N LYS A 4 -2.54 -9.16 5.76
CA LYS A 4 -2.54 -7.81 6.31
C LYS A 4 -4.00 -7.37 6.56
N SER A 5 -4.20 -6.50 7.55
CA SER A 5 -5.53 -5.97 7.90
C SER A 5 -6.15 -5.17 6.75
N GLU A 6 -7.47 -5.00 6.78
CA GLU A 6 -8.19 -4.22 5.76
C GLU A 6 -7.74 -2.76 5.76
N ASP A 7 -7.54 -2.17 6.95
CA ASP A 7 -7.04 -0.80 7.09
C ASP A 7 -5.65 -0.61 6.49
N TYR A 8 -4.77 -1.61 6.62
CA TYR A 8 -3.47 -1.59 5.97
C TYR A 8 -3.61 -1.56 4.45
N LYS A 9 -4.47 -2.41 3.88
CA LYS A 9 -4.70 -2.45 2.42
C LYS A 9 -5.28 -1.12 1.92
N ILE A 10 -6.28 -0.59 2.61
CA ILE A 10 -6.90 0.70 2.28
C ILE A 10 -5.87 1.82 2.32
N SER A 11 -4.97 1.82 3.32
CA SER A 11 -3.92 2.83 3.45
C SER A 11 -2.92 2.77 2.30
N ALA A 12 -2.51 1.56 1.88
CA ALA A 12 -1.62 1.39 0.72
C ALA A 12 -2.25 1.92 -0.58
N VAL A 13 -3.54 1.65 -0.81
CA VAL A 13 -4.27 2.15 -1.98
C VAL A 13 -4.39 3.67 -1.95
N LYS A 14 -4.78 4.26 -0.82
CA LYS A 14 -4.86 5.73 -0.66
C LYS A 14 -3.51 6.40 -0.91
N TYR A 15 -2.41 5.82 -0.40
CA TYR A 15 -1.07 6.35 -0.66
C TYR A 15 -0.73 6.36 -2.15
N TYR A 16 -0.97 5.25 -2.84
CA TYR A 16 -0.73 5.13 -4.28
C TYR A 16 -1.50 6.19 -5.07
N LEU A 17 -2.80 6.34 -4.81
CA LEU A 17 -3.66 7.29 -5.51
C LEU A 17 -3.26 8.76 -5.25
N ASN A 18 -2.94 9.10 -4.00
CA ASN A 18 -2.66 10.49 -3.63
C ASN A 18 -1.28 10.97 -4.08
N ASN A 19 -0.26 10.10 -4.10
CA ASN A 19 1.10 10.48 -4.46
C ASN A 19 1.40 10.33 -5.96
N LYS A 20 0.46 9.79 -6.75
CA LYS A 20 0.68 9.38 -8.16
C LYS A 20 1.98 8.55 -8.32
N ASP A 21 2.36 7.83 -7.26
CA ASP A 21 3.54 7.01 -7.25
C ASP A 21 3.29 5.71 -8.01
N ASN A 22 4.35 5.02 -8.42
CA ASN A 22 4.18 3.69 -8.99
C ASN A 22 3.96 2.64 -7.89
N ILE A 23 3.28 1.54 -8.26
CA ILE A 23 2.99 0.41 -7.36
C ILE A 23 4.25 -0.13 -6.67
N ARG A 24 5.39 -0.12 -7.35
CA ARG A 24 6.64 -0.69 -6.84
C ARG A 24 7.20 0.13 -5.67
N LYS A 25 7.05 1.46 -5.72
CA LYS A 25 7.44 2.36 -4.64
C LYS A 25 6.47 2.26 -3.47
N THR A 26 5.15 2.22 -3.73
CA THR A 26 4.16 1.97 -2.67
C THR A 26 4.43 0.65 -1.95
N CYS A 27 4.72 -0.42 -2.70
CA CYS A 27 5.05 -1.74 -2.15
C CYS A 27 6.27 -1.70 -1.21
N LYS A 28 7.34 -0.97 -1.57
CA LYS A 28 8.51 -0.79 -0.69
C LYS A 28 8.19 -0.06 0.61
N ILE A 29 7.26 0.91 0.58
CA ILE A 29 6.87 1.69 1.77
C ILE A 29 6.02 0.86 2.72
N PHE A 30 5.13 0.03 2.16
CA PHE A 30 4.20 -0.77 2.94
C PHE A 30 4.78 -2.15 3.32
N ASP A 31 5.89 -2.58 2.72
CA ASP A 31 6.47 -3.91 2.94
C ASP A 31 5.46 -5.02 2.60
N CYS A 32 4.98 -4.95 1.35
CA CYS A 32 3.98 -5.87 0.79
C CYS A 32 4.56 -7.25 0.48
#